data_AF-A0A024UD21-F1
#
_entry.id   AF-A0A024UD21-F1
#
_cell.length_a   1.000
_cell.length_b   1.000
_cell.length_c   1.000
_cell.angle_alpha   90.00
_cell.angle_beta   90.00
_cell.angle_gamma   90.00
#
_symmetry.space_group_name_H-M   'P 1'
#
loop_
_entity.id
_entity.type
_entity.pdbx_description
1 polymer ?
#
loop_
_entity_poly.entity_id
_entity_poly.type
_entity_poly.pdbx_seq_one_letter_code
_entity_poly.pdbx_strand_id
1 'polypeptide(L)'
;MSAPIYYSIKDPTTKSVFVYLSAGDADQKDGWWQARETGTLAATRTWVNMFGKFSPTAVNTTVLVKGHHIQKISIGNVVHYFLRLSEDNLEEVLNSNKKKAPFDQPNEFYADAQAVKDVLKAIIVAEATKVSKVTAHYSDFLVDPNGDHSLHVASGRILAELLDADTLFNECISQIPYFGYQHWLDTVNMNDPEMSAQRAAWLNLGVGILTQYPRDMWSDHSVALGRTYTGSAKFTLVACAF
;
A
#
# COMPACT_ATOMS: atom_id res chain seq x y z
N MET A 1 3.49 -1.44 -8.22
CA MET A 1 2.07 -1.54 -8.62
C MET A 1 1.88 -2.74 -9.53
N SER A 2 0.84 -3.54 -9.30
CA SER A 2 0.59 -4.83 -9.98
C SER A 2 -0.51 -4.74 -11.05
N ALA A 3 -0.68 -5.81 -11.83
CA ALA A 3 -1.71 -5.89 -12.87
C ALA A 3 -3.15 -5.61 -12.38
N PRO A 4 -3.61 -6.14 -11.23
CA PRO A 4 -4.96 -5.82 -10.75
C PRO A 4 -5.19 -4.33 -10.48
N ILE A 5 -4.17 -3.63 -9.97
CA ILE A 5 -4.24 -2.18 -9.77
C ILE A 5 -4.30 -1.45 -11.13
N TYR A 6 -3.50 -1.89 -12.12
CA TYR A 6 -3.54 -1.33 -13.47
C TYR A 6 -4.96 -1.38 -14.05
N TYR A 7 -5.63 -2.53 -13.97
CA TYR A 7 -7.00 -2.67 -14.45
C TYR A 7 -8.00 -1.88 -13.61
N SER A 8 -7.82 -1.83 -12.28
CA SER A 8 -8.71 -1.06 -11.41
C SER A 8 -8.68 0.43 -11.74
N ILE A 9 -7.49 1.03 -11.89
CA ILE A 9 -7.39 2.47 -12.17
C ILE A 9 -7.93 2.81 -13.57
N LYS A 10 -7.90 1.86 -14.49
CA LYS A 10 -8.45 2.02 -15.85
C LYS A 10 -9.99 1.90 -15.89
N ASP A 11 -10.62 1.26 -14.91
CA ASP A 11 -12.05 0.96 -14.90
C ASP A 11 -12.86 1.99 -14.09
N PRO A 12 -13.82 2.71 -14.70
CA PRO A 12 -14.66 3.71 -14.02
C PRO A 12 -15.55 3.13 -12.91
N THR A 13 -15.74 1.82 -12.87
CA THR A 13 -16.61 1.13 -11.90
C THR A 13 -15.86 0.60 -10.68
N THR A 14 -14.54 0.77 -10.62
CA THR A 14 -13.71 0.26 -9.53
C THR A 14 -12.97 1.38 -8.80
N LYS A 15 -12.43 1.05 -7.63
CA LYS A 15 -11.63 1.94 -6.79
C LYS A 15 -10.42 1.17 -6.29
N SER A 16 -9.25 1.82 -6.29
CA SER A 16 -8.03 1.29 -5.67
C SER A 16 -7.71 2.06 -4.39
N VAL A 17 -7.43 1.35 -3.30
CA VAL A 17 -7.07 1.95 -2.01
C VAL A 17 -5.69 1.44 -1.60
N PHE A 18 -4.77 2.35 -1.33
CA PHE A 18 -3.46 2.07 -0.77
C PHE A 18 -3.41 2.56 0.67
N VAL A 19 -2.94 1.71 1.57
CA VAL A 19 -2.66 2.07 2.96
C VAL A 19 -1.17 1.84 3.23
N TYR A 20 -0.45 2.91 3.52
CA TYR A 20 0.97 2.89 3.83
C TYR A 20 1.12 2.92 5.35
N LEU A 21 1.62 1.81 5.90
CA LEU A 21 1.78 1.68 7.35
C LEU A 21 2.96 2.51 7.87
N SER A 22 4.09 2.46 7.15
CA SER A 22 5.26 3.29 7.45
C SER A 22 5.36 4.52 6.53
N ALA A 23 6.14 5.50 6.96
CA ALA A 23 6.56 6.66 6.18
C ALA A 23 7.67 6.29 5.15
N GLY A 24 8.28 5.12 5.29
CA GLY A 24 9.36 4.69 4.42
C GLY A 24 10.66 5.45 4.64
N ASP A 25 10.91 5.93 5.85
CA ASP A 25 12.00 6.85 6.15
C ASP A 25 13.39 6.19 6.13
N ALA A 26 13.51 4.87 6.20
CA ALA A 26 14.81 4.17 6.25
C ALA A 26 15.78 4.85 7.24
N ASP A 27 15.24 5.19 8.41
CA ASP A 27 15.87 5.92 9.53
C ASP A 27 16.40 7.33 9.23
N GLN A 28 16.08 7.88 8.05
CA GLN A 28 16.45 9.21 7.65
C GLN A 28 15.50 10.27 8.24
N LYS A 29 16.06 11.43 8.58
CA LYS A 29 15.35 12.54 9.26
C LYS A 29 15.39 13.85 8.48
N ASP A 30 15.78 13.79 7.22
CA ASP A 30 16.19 14.91 6.38
C ASP A 30 15.22 15.18 5.22
N GLY A 31 13.93 14.87 5.42
CA GLY A 31 12.89 15.11 4.41
C GLY A 31 12.64 13.92 3.48
N TRP A 32 13.36 12.81 3.67
CA TRP A 32 13.27 11.64 2.80
C TRP A 32 11.86 11.04 2.71
N TRP A 33 11.14 10.91 3.83
CA TRP A 33 9.80 10.31 3.81
C TRP A 33 8.79 11.18 3.03
N GLN A 34 8.87 12.51 3.15
CA GLN A 34 8.03 13.43 2.39
C GLN A 34 8.29 13.31 0.88
N ALA A 35 9.55 13.14 0.50
CA ALA A 35 9.93 12.92 -0.88
C ALA A 35 9.35 11.59 -1.41
N ARG A 36 9.41 10.50 -0.62
CA ARG A 36 8.80 9.21 -0.98
C ARG A 36 7.29 9.33 -1.17
N GLU A 37 6.57 10.00 -0.27
CA GLU A 37 5.13 10.25 -0.44
C GLU A 37 4.85 11.02 -1.74
N THR A 38 5.63 12.06 -2.02
CA THR A 38 5.51 12.83 -3.27
C THR A 38 5.72 11.96 -4.50
N GLY A 39 6.76 11.11 -4.49
CA GLY A 39 7.01 10.14 -5.56
C GLY A 39 5.86 9.15 -5.73
N THR A 40 5.36 8.58 -4.64
CA THR A 40 4.20 7.68 -4.67
C THR A 40 2.98 8.32 -5.31
N LEU A 41 2.66 9.57 -4.96
CA LEU A 41 1.55 10.29 -5.57
C LEU A 41 1.82 10.60 -7.05
N ALA A 42 3.05 10.93 -7.45
CA ALA A 42 3.42 11.12 -8.85
C ALA A 42 3.24 9.84 -9.68
N ALA A 43 3.56 8.68 -9.10
CA ALA A 43 3.33 7.38 -9.71
C ALA A 43 1.83 7.14 -9.99
N THR A 44 0.96 7.44 -9.03
CA THR A 44 -0.50 7.36 -9.23
C THR A 44 -0.99 8.34 -10.30
N ARG A 45 -0.55 9.61 -10.25
CA ARG A 45 -0.89 10.61 -11.28
C ARG A 45 -0.52 10.14 -12.67
N THR A 46 0.59 9.41 -12.80
CA THR A 46 1.04 8.87 -14.09
C THR A 46 0.01 7.92 -14.69
N TRP A 47 -0.48 6.94 -13.92
CA TRP A 47 -1.49 6.01 -14.42
C TRP A 47 -2.85 6.66 -14.63
N VAL A 48 -3.29 7.53 -13.71
CA VAL A 48 -4.55 8.26 -13.87
C VAL A 48 -4.53 9.13 -15.14
N ASN A 49 -3.43 9.85 -15.39
CA ASN A 49 -3.23 10.61 -16.64
C ASN A 49 -3.19 9.70 -17.86
N MET A 50 -2.43 8.61 -17.79
CA MET A 50 -2.26 7.68 -18.91
C MET A 50 -3.59 7.10 -19.41
N PHE A 51 -4.51 6.78 -18.50
CA PHE A 51 -5.80 6.20 -18.88
C PHE A 51 -6.87 7.25 -19.23
N GLY A 52 -6.71 8.49 -18.75
CA GLY A 52 -7.59 9.62 -19.10
C GLY A 52 -9.06 9.44 -18.68
N LYS A 53 -9.33 8.60 -17.67
CA LYS A 53 -10.69 8.33 -17.17
C LYS A 53 -11.12 9.19 -15.99
N PHE A 54 -10.15 9.76 -15.26
CA PHE A 54 -10.39 10.54 -14.06
C PHE A 54 -9.47 11.75 -14.00
N SER A 55 -9.80 12.71 -13.12
CA SER A 55 -8.92 13.85 -12.86
C SER A 55 -7.65 13.41 -12.11
N PRO A 56 -6.45 13.81 -12.58
CA PRO A 56 -5.18 13.55 -11.89
C PRO A 56 -4.91 14.51 -10.73
N THR A 57 -5.84 15.42 -10.44
CA THR A 57 -5.69 16.41 -9.37
C THR A 57 -5.83 15.73 -8.03
N ALA A 58 -4.85 15.92 -7.14
CA ALA A 58 -4.90 15.38 -5.81
C ALA A 58 -5.85 16.20 -4.93
N VAL A 59 -6.73 15.49 -4.20
CA VAL A 59 -7.56 16.06 -3.14
C VAL A 59 -7.00 15.57 -1.82
N ASN A 60 -6.46 16.50 -1.02
CA ASN A 60 -5.85 16.21 0.27
C ASN A 60 -6.87 16.46 1.38
N THR A 61 -7.03 15.50 2.28
CA THR A 61 -7.88 15.59 3.47
C THR A 61 -7.22 14.89 4.65
N THR A 62 -7.51 15.33 5.86
CA THR A 62 -7.15 14.59 7.07
C THR A 62 -8.42 13.99 7.64
N VAL A 63 -8.40 12.70 7.95
CA VAL A 63 -9.56 11.97 8.47
C VAL A 63 -9.23 11.36 9.83
N LEU A 64 -10.20 11.42 10.74
CA LEU A 64 -10.07 10.79 12.05
C LEU A 64 -10.52 9.33 11.99
N VAL A 65 -9.59 8.39 12.19
CA VAL A 65 -9.85 6.95 12.15
C VAL A 65 -9.35 6.33 13.44
N LYS A 66 -10.26 5.79 14.25
CA LYS A 66 -9.93 5.15 15.53
C LYS A 66 -9.06 6.01 16.47
N GLY A 67 -9.27 7.32 16.45
CA GLY A 67 -8.50 8.26 17.28
C GLY A 67 -7.20 8.76 16.65
N HIS A 68 -6.92 8.39 15.40
CA HIS A 68 -5.75 8.84 14.64
C HIS A 68 -6.15 9.76 13.49
N HIS A 69 -5.52 10.92 13.38
CA HIS A 69 -5.60 11.81 12.24
C HIS A 69 -4.69 11.30 11.13
N ILE A 70 -5.30 10.69 10.10
CA ILE A 70 -4.58 10.07 8.99
C ILE A 70 -4.70 10.95 7.75
N GLN A 71 -3.58 11.18 7.07
CA GLN A 71 -3.58 11.87 5.78
C GLN A 71 -4.22 10.95 4.73
N LYS A 72 -5.35 11.39 4.18
CA LYS A 72 -6.05 10.76 3.06
C LYS A 72 -5.88 11.62 1.81
N ILE A 73 -5.40 11.02 0.73
CA ILE A 73 -5.21 11.71 -0.56
C ILE A 73 -5.92 10.92 -1.65
N SER A 74 -6.80 11.58 -2.40
CA SER A 74 -7.49 10.97 -3.54
C SER A 74 -6.98 11.54 -4.86
N ILE A 75 -6.72 10.67 -5.84
CA ILE A 75 -6.31 11.01 -7.20
C ILE A 75 -7.13 10.12 -8.15
N GLY A 76 -8.09 10.70 -8.85
CA GLY A 76 -9.06 9.93 -9.63
C GLY A 76 -9.85 8.93 -8.78
N ASN A 77 -9.86 7.65 -9.18
CA ASN A 77 -10.45 6.55 -8.40
C ASN A 77 -9.46 5.86 -7.44
N VAL A 78 -8.33 6.51 -7.16
CA VAL A 78 -7.31 6.00 -6.22
C VAL A 78 -7.35 6.79 -4.93
N VAL A 79 -7.26 6.08 -3.81
CA VAL A 79 -7.18 6.66 -2.47
C VAL A 79 -5.91 6.17 -1.79
N HIS A 80 -5.18 7.09 -1.17
CA HIS A 80 -3.99 6.81 -0.38
C HIS A 80 -4.24 7.22 1.07
N TYR A 81 -3.91 6.33 2.01
CA TYR A 81 -3.87 6.60 3.45
C TYR A 81 -2.43 6.47 3.95
N PHE A 82 -1.90 7.51 4.58
CA PHE A 82 -0.53 7.51 5.12
C PHE A 82 -0.58 7.53 6.64
N LEU A 83 -0.23 6.40 7.28
CA LEU A 83 -0.17 6.30 8.74
C LEU A 83 1.10 6.95 9.31
N ARG A 84 2.17 7.05 8.52
CA ARG A 84 3.41 7.79 8.83
C ARG A 84 4.12 7.35 10.12
N LEU A 85 3.97 6.10 10.53
CA LEU A 85 4.92 5.50 11.49
C LEU A 85 6.31 5.46 10.85
N SER A 86 7.38 5.77 11.58
CA SER A 86 8.72 5.46 11.07
C SER A 86 8.87 3.95 10.85
N GLU A 87 9.79 3.53 10.00
CA GLU A 87 10.09 2.11 9.79
C GLU A 87 10.45 1.42 11.13
N ASP A 88 11.33 2.04 11.94
CA ASP A 88 11.63 1.61 13.31
C ASP A 88 10.39 1.53 14.22
N ASN A 89 9.54 2.57 14.21
CA ASN A 89 8.36 2.61 15.06
C ASN A 89 7.33 1.56 14.62
N LEU A 90 7.19 1.31 13.31
CA LEU A 90 6.32 0.28 12.78
C LEU A 90 6.81 -1.11 13.21
N GLU A 91 8.09 -1.39 13.08
CA GLU A 91 8.72 -2.64 13.55
C GLU A 91 8.42 -2.86 15.05
N GLU A 92 8.64 -1.83 15.87
CA GLU A 92 8.38 -1.88 17.30
C GLU A 92 6.90 -2.09 17.65
N VAL A 93 5.97 -1.44 16.94
CA VAL A 93 4.52 -1.61 17.17
C VAL A 93 4.07 -3.00 16.75
N LEU A 94 4.46 -3.46 15.56
CA LEU A 94 3.92 -4.69 14.97
C LEU A 94 4.53 -5.97 15.56
N ASN A 95 5.84 -5.95 15.85
CA ASN A 95 6.58 -7.14 16.27
C ASN A 95 6.91 -7.15 17.76
N SER A 96 6.94 -5.99 18.42
CA SER A 96 7.23 -5.88 19.85
C SER A 96 6.06 -5.38 20.69
N ASN A 97 4.92 -5.03 20.09
CA ASN A 97 3.77 -4.41 20.76
C ASN A 97 4.16 -3.22 21.64
N LYS A 98 5.11 -2.42 21.16
CA LYS A 98 5.56 -1.21 21.85
C LYS A 98 4.78 -0.02 21.33
N LYS A 99 4.29 0.78 22.27
CA LYS A 99 3.53 2.00 21.99
C LYS A 99 4.39 3.03 21.26
N LYS A 100 3.99 3.43 20.05
CA LYS A 100 4.68 4.46 19.23
C LYS A 100 3.71 5.40 18.53
N ALA A 101 4.19 6.59 18.20
CA ALA A 101 3.44 7.60 17.47
C ALA A 101 4.02 7.82 16.06
N PRO A 102 3.20 8.27 15.10
CA PRO A 102 3.67 8.66 13.77
C PRO A 102 4.39 10.03 13.79
N PHE A 103 5.12 10.33 12.72
CA PHE A 103 5.92 11.56 12.61
C PHE A 103 5.10 12.85 12.71
N ASP A 104 3.91 12.87 12.11
CA ASP A 104 3.07 14.05 11.98
C ASP A 104 2.03 14.19 13.09
N GLN A 105 1.83 13.14 13.91
CA GLN A 105 0.95 13.15 15.08
C GLN A 105 1.66 12.58 16.32
N PRO A 106 2.64 13.29 16.91
CA PRO A 106 3.50 12.77 17.97
C PRO A 106 2.78 12.41 19.28
N ASN A 107 1.51 12.80 19.42
CA ASN A 107 0.68 12.51 20.59
C ASN A 107 -0.36 11.39 20.34
N GLU A 108 -0.45 10.86 19.12
CA GLU A 108 -1.47 9.87 18.72
C GLU A 108 -0.84 8.50 18.56
N PHE A 109 -0.73 7.81 19.69
CA PHE A 109 0.03 6.57 19.76
C PHE A 109 -0.78 5.35 19.32
N TYR A 110 -0.18 4.52 18.48
CA TYR A 110 -0.56 3.13 18.31
C TYR A 110 -0.01 2.35 19.49
N ALA A 111 -0.90 1.72 20.26
CA ALA A 111 -0.51 0.98 21.47
C ALA A 111 0.29 -0.28 21.13
N ASP A 112 -0.14 -0.99 20.09
CA ASP A 112 0.32 -2.32 19.70
C ASP A 112 -0.14 -2.67 18.27
N ALA A 113 0.13 -3.90 17.83
CA ALA A 113 -0.31 -4.39 16.53
C ALA A 113 -1.84 -4.39 16.36
N GLN A 114 -2.62 -4.56 17.44
CA GLN A 114 -4.09 -4.55 17.38
C GLN A 114 -4.62 -3.15 17.06
N ALA A 115 -4.02 -2.10 17.61
CA ALA A 115 -4.38 -0.72 17.27
C ALA A 115 -4.22 -0.44 15.76
N VAL A 116 -3.16 -0.98 15.13
CA VAL A 116 -2.96 -0.87 13.68
C VAL A 116 -4.03 -1.66 12.91
N LYS A 117 -4.35 -2.88 13.33
CA LYS A 117 -5.44 -3.68 12.74
C LYS A 117 -6.80 -2.99 12.84
N ASP A 118 -7.08 -2.32 13.95
CA ASP A 118 -8.34 -1.60 14.15
C ASP A 118 -8.47 -0.40 13.19
N VAL A 119 -7.36 0.30 12.94
CA VAL A 119 -7.29 1.36 11.92
C VAL A 119 -7.50 0.77 10.52
N LEU A 120 -6.80 -0.31 10.17
CA LEU A 120 -6.96 -1.00 8.88
C LEU A 120 -8.40 -1.45 8.65
N LYS A 121 -9.02 -2.08 9.65
CA LYS A 121 -10.42 -2.49 9.62
C LYS A 121 -11.34 -1.30 9.35
N ALA A 122 -11.13 -0.19 10.06
CA ALA A 122 -11.94 1.01 9.88
C ALA A 122 -11.79 1.63 8.48
N ILE A 123 -10.57 1.64 7.91
CA ILE A 123 -10.33 2.10 6.54
C ILE A 123 -11.03 1.17 5.53
N ILE A 124 -10.90 -0.15 5.69
CA ILE A 124 -11.58 -1.13 4.81
C ILE A 124 -13.09 -0.91 4.82
N VAL A 125 -13.71 -0.84 6.00
CA VAL A 125 -15.15 -0.60 6.14
C VAL A 125 -15.56 0.72 5.49
N ALA A 126 -14.82 1.80 5.75
CA ALA A 126 -15.14 3.12 5.20
C ALA A 126 -15.05 3.17 3.67
N GLU A 127 -14.07 2.48 3.07
CA GLU A 127 -13.89 2.49 1.61
C GLU A 127 -14.73 1.45 0.87
N ALA A 128 -15.13 0.37 1.55
CA ALA A 128 -15.90 -0.74 1.00
C ALA A 128 -17.39 -0.71 1.36
N THR A 129 -17.87 0.30 2.10
CA THR A 129 -19.32 0.48 2.35
C THR A 129 -20.08 0.47 1.02
N LYS A 130 -21.09 -0.40 0.89
CA LYS A 130 -21.87 -0.63 -0.36
C LYS A 130 -21.06 -1.15 -1.56
N VAL A 131 -19.88 -1.73 -1.33
CA VAL A 131 -19.08 -2.40 -2.35
C VAL A 131 -19.24 -3.92 -2.17
N SER A 132 -19.82 -4.59 -3.15
CA SER A 132 -20.12 -6.02 -3.07
C SER A 132 -18.90 -6.92 -3.30
N LYS A 133 -17.84 -6.42 -3.93
CA LYS A 133 -16.63 -7.18 -4.24
C LYS A 133 -15.39 -6.44 -3.75
N VAL A 134 -14.67 -7.04 -2.81
CA VAL A 134 -13.43 -6.49 -2.25
C VAL A 134 -12.32 -7.52 -2.38
N THR A 135 -11.16 -7.05 -2.81
CA THR A 135 -9.93 -7.83 -2.87
C THR A 135 -8.84 -7.10 -2.09
N ALA A 136 -8.27 -7.77 -1.09
CA ALA A 136 -7.10 -7.29 -0.37
C ALA A 136 -5.83 -7.81 -1.04
N HIS A 137 -4.87 -6.90 -1.26
CA HIS A 137 -3.55 -7.20 -1.81
C HIS A 137 -2.51 -6.82 -0.76
N TYR A 138 -1.58 -7.73 -0.43
CA TYR A 138 -0.56 -7.51 0.61
C TYR A 138 0.71 -8.31 0.34
N SER A 139 1.77 -8.04 1.10
CA SER A 139 3.03 -8.81 1.00
C SER A 139 2.85 -10.23 1.51
N ASP A 140 3.34 -11.23 0.77
CA ASP A 140 3.35 -12.61 1.22
C ASP A 140 4.35 -12.78 2.37
N PHE A 141 3.93 -13.54 3.37
CA PHE A 141 4.71 -13.90 4.55
C PHE A 141 4.53 -15.38 4.92
N LEU A 142 3.73 -16.13 4.15
CA LEU A 142 3.28 -17.48 4.50
C LEU A 142 4.19 -18.55 3.92
N VAL A 143 4.67 -18.34 2.69
CA VAL A 143 5.44 -19.36 1.97
C VAL A 143 6.93 -19.24 2.24
N ASP A 144 7.47 -18.03 2.17
CA ASP A 144 8.89 -17.75 2.43
C ASP A 144 9.07 -16.39 3.14
N PRO A 145 8.82 -16.32 4.46
CA PRO A 145 8.96 -15.07 5.20
C PRO A 145 10.41 -14.59 5.35
N ASN A 146 11.41 -15.47 5.24
CA ASN A 146 12.79 -15.12 5.55
C ASN A 146 13.54 -14.50 4.37
N GLY A 147 12.99 -14.59 3.15
CA GLY A 147 13.57 -13.97 1.95
C GLY A 147 13.13 -12.52 1.72
N ASP A 148 12.42 -11.88 2.65
CA ASP A 148 11.92 -10.51 2.50
C ASP A 148 12.29 -9.59 3.66
N HIS A 149 12.04 -8.29 3.47
CA HIS A 149 12.20 -7.29 4.51
C HIS A 149 11.21 -7.53 5.67
N SER A 150 11.66 -7.40 6.93
CA SER A 150 10.84 -7.67 8.13
C SER A 150 9.53 -6.88 8.12
N LEU A 151 9.56 -5.62 7.68
CA LEU A 151 8.36 -4.79 7.56
C LEU A 151 7.38 -5.28 6.49
N HIS A 152 7.84 -5.88 5.39
CA HIS A 152 6.96 -6.49 4.40
C HIS A 152 6.23 -7.67 5.03
N VAL A 153 6.99 -8.56 5.68
CA VAL A 153 6.48 -9.74 6.39
C VAL A 153 5.47 -9.33 7.47
N ALA A 154 5.82 -8.35 8.31
CA ALA A 154 4.95 -7.89 9.40
C ALA A 154 3.68 -7.22 8.87
N SER A 155 3.78 -6.40 7.82
CA SER A 155 2.62 -5.73 7.21
C SER A 155 1.66 -6.74 6.58
N GLY A 156 2.21 -7.72 5.85
CA GLY A 156 1.43 -8.83 5.28
C GLY A 156 0.74 -9.66 6.36
N ARG A 157 1.49 -10.01 7.41
CA ARG A 157 1.00 -10.79 8.55
C ARG A 157 -0.20 -10.12 9.21
N ILE A 158 -0.08 -8.85 9.61
CA ILE A 158 -1.17 -8.21 10.36
C ILE A 158 -2.44 -8.04 9.53
N LEU A 159 -2.33 -7.85 8.21
CA LEU A 159 -3.51 -7.75 7.35
C LEU A 159 -4.18 -9.11 7.20
N ALA A 160 -3.43 -10.17 6.91
CA ALA A 160 -3.98 -11.51 6.83
C ALA A 160 -4.63 -11.95 8.15
N GLU A 161 -3.96 -11.74 9.28
CA GLU A 161 -4.53 -12.03 10.61
C GLU A 161 -5.84 -11.27 10.85
N LEU A 162 -5.93 -10.00 10.44
CA LEU A 162 -7.17 -9.22 10.51
C LEU A 162 -8.27 -9.83 9.63
N LEU A 163 -7.95 -10.14 8.37
CA LEU A 163 -8.91 -10.65 7.40
C LEU A 163 -9.41 -12.05 7.78
N ASP A 164 -8.57 -12.89 8.37
CA ASP A 164 -8.95 -14.24 8.77
C ASP A 164 -9.69 -14.28 10.11
N ALA A 165 -9.36 -13.38 11.05
CA ALA A 165 -10.01 -13.33 12.35
C ALA A 165 -11.38 -12.65 12.33
N ASP A 166 -11.61 -11.71 11.40
CA ASP A 166 -12.91 -11.04 11.26
C ASP A 166 -13.87 -11.90 10.43
N THR A 167 -14.99 -12.29 11.02
CA THR A 167 -15.97 -13.20 10.41
C THR A 167 -16.51 -12.68 9.07
N LEU A 168 -16.78 -11.38 8.97
CA LEU A 168 -17.29 -10.79 7.74
C LEU A 168 -16.20 -10.72 6.66
N PHE A 169 -14.98 -10.31 7.04
CA PHE A 169 -13.87 -10.21 6.09
C PHE A 169 -13.45 -11.58 5.56
N ASN A 170 -13.35 -12.59 6.44
CA ASN A 170 -12.90 -13.92 6.09
C ASN A 170 -13.79 -14.54 5.00
N GLU A 171 -15.10 -14.29 5.08
CA GLU A 171 -16.09 -14.81 4.15
C GLU A 171 -16.12 -14.08 2.80
N CYS A 172 -16.05 -12.74 2.79
CA CYS A 172 -16.38 -11.94 1.60
C CYS A 172 -15.19 -11.24 0.92
N ILE A 173 -14.03 -11.10 1.58
CA ILE A 173 -12.85 -10.44 1.01
C ILE A 173 -11.93 -11.48 0.36
N SER A 174 -11.66 -11.33 -0.94
CA SER A 174 -10.62 -12.11 -1.61
C SER A 174 -9.24 -11.62 -1.18
N GLN A 175 -8.28 -12.51 -1.00
CA GLN A 175 -6.94 -12.22 -0.50
C GLN A 175 -5.89 -12.64 -1.54
N ILE A 176 -5.04 -11.71 -1.95
CA ILE A 176 -3.97 -11.97 -2.92
C ILE A 176 -2.64 -11.50 -2.31
N PRO A 177 -1.87 -12.40 -1.70
CA PRO A 177 -0.52 -12.08 -1.25
C PRO A 177 0.45 -12.01 -2.44
N TYR A 178 1.44 -11.12 -2.36
CA TYR A 178 2.50 -10.95 -3.35
C TYR A 178 3.86 -11.06 -2.69
N PHE A 179 4.75 -11.83 -3.30
CA PHE A 179 6.13 -11.86 -2.84
C PHE A 179 6.82 -10.51 -3.08
N GLY A 180 7.72 -10.17 -2.17
CA GLY A 180 8.64 -9.03 -2.27
C GLY A 180 10.02 -9.49 -2.74
N TYR A 181 11.03 -9.36 -1.87
CA TYR A 181 12.43 -9.54 -2.26
C TYR A 181 12.79 -10.98 -2.60
N GLN A 182 11.98 -11.96 -2.17
CA GLN A 182 12.18 -13.39 -2.44
C GLN A 182 12.34 -13.69 -3.94
N HIS A 183 11.62 -12.95 -4.79
CA HIS A 183 11.60 -13.16 -6.24
C HIS A 183 12.10 -11.92 -7.02
N TRP A 184 12.88 -11.03 -6.38
CA TRP A 184 13.37 -9.80 -7.03
C TRP A 184 14.25 -10.12 -8.25
N LEU A 185 15.00 -11.22 -8.22
CA LEU A 185 15.96 -11.63 -9.26
C LEU A 185 15.42 -12.71 -10.21
N ASP A 186 14.17 -13.11 -10.05
CA ASP A 186 13.56 -14.14 -10.88
C ASP A 186 13.32 -13.62 -12.31
N THR A 187 12.73 -14.45 -13.16
CA THR A 187 12.37 -14.04 -14.52
C THR A 187 11.28 -12.96 -14.50
N VAL A 188 11.24 -12.11 -15.52
CA VAL A 188 10.11 -11.18 -15.68
C VAL A 188 8.85 -12.00 -15.99
N ASN A 189 7.78 -11.80 -15.21
CA ASN A 189 6.53 -12.55 -15.35
C ASN A 189 5.31 -11.67 -15.72
N MET A 190 5.46 -10.35 -15.70
CA MET A 190 4.44 -9.42 -16.23
C MET A 190 4.50 -9.33 -17.74
N ASN A 191 3.35 -9.09 -18.36
CA ASN A 191 3.22 -8.86 -19.80
C ASN A 191 2.87 -7.41 -20.11
N ASP A 192 3.11 -6.97 -21.34
CA ASP A 192 2.59 -5.70 -21.82
C ASP A 192 1.07 -5.77 -22.05
N PRO A 193 0.32 -4.67 -21.82
CA PRO A 193 0.81 -3.31 -21.53
C PRO A 193 1.10 -3.02 -20.05
N GLU A 194 0.83 -3.97 -19.14
CA GLU A 194 0.93 -3.74 -17.68
C GLU A 194 2.39 -3.48 -17.25
N MET A 195 3.34 -4.22 -17.82
CA MET A 195 4.77 -4.05 -17.54
C MET A 195 5.25 -2.66 -17.94
N SER A 196 4.98 -2.21 -19.17
CA SER A 196 5.34 -0.86 -19.62
C SER A 196 4.69 0.23 -18.77
N ALA A 197 3.43 0.07 -18.38
CA ALA A 197 2.76 0.99 -17.48
C ALA A 197 3.44 1.03 -16.10
N GLN A 198 3.81 -0.12 -15.53
CA GLN A 198 4.55 -0.19 -14.27
C GLN A 198 5.87 0.56 -14.35
N ARG A 199 6.62 0.41 -15.44
CA ARG A 199 7.86 1.16 -15.68
C ARG A 199 7.62 2.67 -15.73
N ALA A 200 6.60 3.13 -16.44
CA ALA A 200 6.26 4.55 -16.52
C ALA A 200 5.92 5.15 -15.15
N ALA A 201 5.15 4.43 -14.33
CA ALA A 201 4.84 4.85 -12.95
C ALA A 201 6.09 4.95 -12.07
N TRP A 202 6.99 3.98 -12.13
CA TRP A 202 8.24 3.99 -11.35
C TRP A 202 9.20 5.09 -11.78
N LEU A 203 9.29 5.37 -13.10
CA LEU A 203 10.09 6.48 -13.59
C LEU A 203 9.60 7.81 -13.00
N ASN A 204 8.29 8.05 -13.04
CA ASN A 204 7.69 9.28 -12.52
C ASN A 204 7.68 9.34 -10.99
N LEU A 205 7.70 8.19 -10.30
CA LEU A 205 7.99 8.14 -8.87
C LEU A 205 9.37 8.72 -8.60
N GLY A 206 10.40 8.26 -9.31
CA GLY A 206 11.77 8.74 -9.17
C GLY A 206 11.88 10.24 -9.47
N VAL A 207 11.26 10.71 -10.57
CA VAL A 207 11.18 12.14 -10.89
C VAL A 207 10.49 12.93 -9.76
N GLY A 208 9.39 12.42 -9.21
CA GLY A 208 8.69 13.06 -8.09
C GLY A 208 9.58 13.20 -6.86
N ILE A 209 10.33 12.15 -6.49
CA ILE A 209 11.31 12.19 -5.40
C ILE A 209 12.38 13.25 -5.67
N LEU A 210 12.96 13.27 -6.88
CA LEU A 210 14.03 14.19 -7.27
C LEU A 210 13.65 15.67 -7.16
N THR A 211 12.35 16.01 -7.17
CA THR A 211 11.90 17.39 -6.93
C THR A 211 12.12 17.88 -5.50
N GLN A 212 12.31 16.96 -4.54
CA GLN A 212 12.44 17.26 -3.11
C GLN A 212 13.71 16.69 -2.49
N TYR A 213 14.24 15.60 -3.03
CA TYR A 213 15.38 14.89 -2.46
C TYR A 213 16.28 14.37 -3.59
N PRO A 214 17.58 14.75 -3.62
CA PRO A 214 18.47 14.48 -4.76
C PRO A 214 19.00 13.03 -4.78
N ARG A 215 18.10 12.05 -4.85
CA ARG A 215 18.41 10.62 -4.92
C ARG A 215 17.77 9.99 -6.15
N ASP A 216 18.58 9.35 -6.98
CA ASP A 216 18.10 8.58 -8.13
C ASP A 216 17.55 7.23 -7.67
N MET A 217 16.23 7.13 -7.59
CA MET A 217 15.54 5.87 -7.25
C MET A 217 15.23 5.01 -8.47
N TRP A 218 15.28 5.56 -9.68
CA TRP A 218 14.95 4.83 -10.91
C TRP A 218 16.03 3.80 -11.21
N SER A 219 17.29 4.20 -11.21
CA SER A 219 18.40 3.29 -11.52
C SER A 219 18.47 2.13 -10.55
N ASP A 220 18.21 2.38 -9.26
CA ASP A 220 18.23 1.37 -8.19
C ASP A 220 17.11 0.31 -8.32
N HIS A 221 15.91 0.71 -8.78
CA HIS A 221 14.73 -0.15 -8.74
C HIS A 221 14.26 -0.65 -10.10
N SER A 222 14.70 -0.04 -11.20
CA SER A 222 14.26 -0.37 -12.56
C SER A 222 14.56 -1.83 -12.96
N VAL A 223 15.62 -2.42 -12.39
CA VAL A 223 16.02 -3.82 -12.61
C VAL A 223 15.00 -4.81 -12.06
N ALA A 224 14.23 -4.43 -11.03
CA ALA A 224 13.23 -5.27 -10.38
C ALA A 224 11.90 -5.32 -11.15
N LEU A 225 11.66 -4.33 -12.01
CA LEU A 225 10.35 -4.11 -12.64
C LEU A 225 9.98 -5.22 -13.62
N GLY A 226 8.68 -5.50 -13.71
CA GLY A 226 8.10 -6.59 -14.48
C GLY A 226 7.95 -7.90 -13.70
N ARG A 227 8.20 -7.88 -12.39
CA ARG A 227 8.08 -9.04 -11.50
C ARG A 227 6.99 -8.82 -10.47
N THR A 228 5.90 -9.59 -10.58
CA THR A 228 4.81 -9.61 -9.62
C THR A 228 4.39 -11.06 -9.41
N TYR A 229 5.03 -11.73 -8.46
CA TYR A 229 4.73 -13.10 -8.09
C TYR A 229 3.72 -13.13 -6.96
N THR A 230 2.70 -13.97 -7.09
CA THR A 230 1.66 -14.14 -6.06
C THR A 230 1.93 -15.38 -5.24
N GLY A 231 1.67 -15.29 -3.94
CA GLY A 231 1.61 -16.46 -3.06
C GLY A 231 0.25 -17.17 -3.14
N SER A 232 -0.14 -17.79 -2.03
CA SER A 232 -1.40 -18.54 -1.93
C SER A 232 -2.62 -17.62 -1.87
N ALA A 233 -3.23 -17.34 -3.02
CA ALA A 233 -4.45 -16.53 -3.09
C ALA A 233 -5.68 -17.28 -2.56
N LYS A 234 -6.56 -16.55 -1.88
CA LYS A 234 -7.89 -17.00 -1.45
C LYS A 234 -8.95 -16.20 -2.20
N PHE A 235 -9.80 -16.87 -2.96
CA PHE A 235 -10.89 -16.23 -3.69
C PHE A 235 -12.23 -16.56 -3.04
N THR A 236 -13.12 -15.58 -3.03
CA THR A 236 -14.51 -15.78 -2.59
C THR A 236 -15.47 -15.14 -3.59
N LEU A 237 -16.65 -15.75 -3.70
CA LEU A 237 -17.78 -15.25 -4.49
C LEU A 237 -18.87 -14.64 -3.61
N VAL A 238 -18.71 -14.70 -2.29
CA VAL A 238 -19.65 -14.11 -1.33
C VAL A 238 -19.57 -12.59 -1.42
N ALA A 239 -20.70 -11.94 -1.59
CA ALA A 239 -20.76 -10.49 -1.64
C ALA A 239 -20.51 -9.89 -0.25
N CYS A 240 -19.69 -8.84 -0.18
CA CYS A 240 -19.52 -8.08 1.05
C CYS A 240 -20.74 -7.23 1.36
N ALA A 241 -21.14 -7.22 2.63
CA ALA A 241 -22.27 -6.46 3.17
C ALA A 241 -21.80 -5.56 4.32
N PHE A 242 -21.09 -4.48 3.97
CA PHE A 242 -20.64 -3.41 4.88
C PHE A 242 -21.60 -2.23 4.91
#